data_AF-D2W4C3-F1
#
_entry.id   AF-D2W4C3-F1
#
_cell.length_a   1.000
_cell.length_b   1.000
_cell.length_c   1.000
_cell.angle_alpha   90.00
_cell.angle_beta   90.00
_cell.angle_gamma   90.00
#
_symmetry.space_group_name_H-M   'P 1'
#
loop_
_entity.id
_entity.type
_entity.pdbx_description
1 polymer ?
#
loop_
_entity_poly.entity_id
_entity_poly.type
_entity_poly.pdbx_seq_one_letter_code
_entity_poly.pdbx_strand_id
1 'polypeptide(L)'
;MFMTCVAEGNQIKASYYHTLINFYLDNEKTLRNRFYASLVHHKTLVSARFMKELNNMENLLDNMYQLFFYSVNRKLDEFLLPGTWDYMRNTKITPQNYVLFKQVSHFIFKALMKHKSEAMKALTDCHSDGYFKHQRLFTTILSEGYAFLFLKQIQEVSYSMMEESALRITLLTENELFPYCLFAVLSPVVEACAFHLNVCKMVEKGLKPRKASILTSSGQTITFDSFSILEKDFRAISLMSKRYRRVQNMHKDLIDEMTQVLNRNISPLSLLKDNLSIISSSGTPNDDIPLQNDEVLMSILKQLTQEEEMTPSSSLNEVTEEALTPWDEIFAEVISDVR
;
A
#
# COMPACT_ATOMS: atom_id res chain seq x y z
N MET A 1 8.35 -19.04 12.28
CA MET A 1 8.37 -19.33 10.84
C MET A 1 6.94 -19.67 10.41
N PHE A 2 6.04 -18.71 10.56
CA PHE A 2 5.56 -17.72 9.56
C PHE A 2 4.38 -18.24 8.73
N MET A 3 3.27 -18.55 9.43
CA MET A 3 1.94 -18.78 8.85
C MET A 3 1.30 -17.54 8.21
N THR A 4 1.97 -16.39 8.23
CA THR A 4 1.51 -15.13 7.62
C THR A 4 1.28 -15.22 6.11
N CYS A 5 1.81 -16.23 5.42
CA CYS A 5 1.67 -16.39 3.97
C CYS A 5 0.60 -17.40 3.53
N VAL A 6 -0.02 -18.16 4.44
CA VAL A 6 -0.75 -19.40 4.06
C VAL A 6 -2.26 -19.22 3.79
N ALA A 7 -2.87 -18.11 4.21
CA ALA A 7 -4.31 -18.13 4.51
C ALA A 7 -5.25 -17.25 3.66
N GLU A 8 -4.83 -16.64 2.54
CA GLU A 8 -5.66 -15.55 2.00
C GLU A 8 -6.47 -15.89 0.74
N GLY A 9 -6.13 -16.92 -0.03
CA GLY A 9 -6.86 -17.27 -1.27
C GLY A 9 -7.99 -18.29 -1.13
N ASN A 10 -8.01 -19.10 -0.07
CA ASN A 10 -8.98 -20.19 0.09
C ASN A 10 -9.62 -20.12 1.48
N GLN A 11 -10.84 -19.59 1.53
CA GLN A 11 -11.58 -19.35 2.78
C GLN A 11 -11.79 -20.62 3.61
N ILE A 12 -11.95 -21.78 2.98
CA ILE A 12 -12.14 -23.05 3.70
C ILE A 12 -10.84 -23.44 4.42
N LYS A 13 -9.69 -23.34 3.74
CA LYS A 13 -8.38 -23.57 4.35
C LYS A 13 -8.05 -22.51 5.40
N ALA A 14 -8.33 -21.25 5.12
CA ALA A 14 -8.14 -20.14 6.04
C ALA A 14 -8.93 -20.36 7.32
N SER A 15 -10.24 -20.61 7.23
CA SER A 15 -11.12 -20.91 8.36
C SER A 15 -10.69 -22.18 9.10
N TYR A 16 -10.25 -23.23 8.39
CA TYR A 16 -9.70 -24.43 9.02
C TYR A 16 -8.44 -24.15 9.84
N TYR A 17 -7.45 -23.44 9.26
CA TYR A 17 -6.25 -23.01 9.96
C TYR A 17 -6.58 -22.05 11.10
N HIS A 18 -7.54 -21.16 10.92
CA HIS A 18 -8.00 -20.25 11.96
C HIS A 18 -8.64 -20.98 13.13
N THR A 19 -9.47 -21.98 12.86
CA THR A 19 -10.06 -22.85 13.88
C THR A 19 -8.99 -23.65 14.60
N LEU A 20 -7.97 -24.16 13.90
CA LEU A 20 -6.82 -24.82 14.52
C LEU A 20 -6.00 -23.86 15.39
N ILE A 21 -5.75 -22.63 14.93
CA ILE A 21 -5.03 -21.60 15.68
C ILE A 21 -5.85 -21.19 16.91
N ASN A 22 -7.15 -20.94 16.77
CA ASN A 22 -8.03 -20.59 17.88
C ASN A 22 -8.11 -21.73 18.89
N PHE A 23 -8.34 -22.97 18.42
CA PHE A 23 -8.30 -24.15 19.27
C PHE A 23 -6.97 -24.26 20.03
N TYR A 24 -5.84 -24.01 19.36
CA TYR A 24 -4.52 -24.05 19.97
C TYR A 24 -4.33 -22.94 21.01
N LEU A 25 -4.73 -21.70 20.70
CA LEU A 25 -4.62 -20.56 21.62
C LEU A 25 -5.57 -20.66 22.82
N ASP A 26 -6.77 -21.21 22.62
CA ASP A 26 -7.80 -21.31 23.65
C ASP A 26 -7.56 -22.50 24.60
N ASN A 27 -6.89 -23.57 24.12
CA ASN A 27 -6.64 -24.79 24.90
C ASN A 27 -5.20 -24.95 25.43
N GLU A 28 -4.18 -24.41 24.76
CA GLU A 28 -2.79 -24.46 25.27
C GLU A 28 -2.39 -23.14 25.94
N LYS A 29 -2.51 -23.07 27.27
CA LYS A 29 -2.07 -21.93 28.11
C LYS A 29 -0.54 -21.76 28.21
N THR A 30 0.25 -22.35 27.32
CA THR A 30 1.71 -22.38 27.49
C THR A 30 2.43 -21.41 26.55
N LEU A 31 2.87 -20.29 27.15
CA LEU A 31 3.94 -19.38 26.73
C LEU A 31 5.26 -20.07 26.27
N ARG A 32 5.34 -21.40 26.31
CA ARG A 32 6.52 -22.20 25.89
C ARG A 32 6.59 -22.45 24.39
N ASN A 33 5.49 -22.30 23.63
CA ASN A 33 5.58 -22.45 22.19
C ASN A 33 6.22 -21.20 21.56
N ARG A 34 7.42 -21.36 20.97
CA ARG A 34 8.15 -20.33 20.23
C ARG A 34 7.35 -19.66 19.10
N PHE A 35 6.28 -20.31 18.65
CA PHE A 35 5.40 -19.83 17.60
C PHE A 35 4.18 -19.08 18.13
N TYR A 36 3.87 -19.12 19.43
CA TYR A 36 2.67 -18.51 20.02
C TYR A 36 2.53 -17.03 19.66
N ALA A 37 3.61 -16.24 19.79
CA ALA A 37 3.60 -14.82 19.40
C ALA A 37 3.29 -14.62 17.91
N SER A 38 3.83 -15.48 17.03
CA SER A 38 3.53 -15.45 15.58
C SER A 38 2.09 -15.89 15.27
N LEU A 39 1.53 -16.82 16.04
CA LEU A 39 0.14 -17.29 15.91
C LEU A 39 -0.85 -16.22 16.36
N VAL A 40 -0.57 -15.58 17.50
CA VAL A 40 -1.33 -14.42 17.98
C VAL A 40 -1.19 -13.26 17.01
N HIS A 41 0.01 -12.98 16.48
CA HIS A 41 0.21 -11.97 15.43
C HIS A 41 -0.63 -12.29 14.17
N HIS A 42 -0.66 -13.55 13.74
CA HIS A 42 -1.49 -13.96 12.61
C HIS A 42 -2.98 -13.83 12.91
N LYS A 43 -3.46 -14.26 14.09
CA LYS A 43 -4.85 -14.04 14.53
C LYS A 43 -5.17 -12.55 14.60
N THR A 44 -4.40 -11.74 15.30
CA THR A 44 -4.68 -10.32 15.44
C THR A 44 -4.61 -9.59 14.10
N LEU A 45 -3.61 -9.83 13.26
CA LEU A 45 -3.52 -9.15 11.96
C LEU A 45 -4.50 -9.69 10.91
N VAL A 46 -4.74 -10.99 10.86
CA VAL A 46 -5.65 -11.57 9.85
C VAL A 46 -7.08 -11.41 10.32
N SER A 47 -7.44 -11.80 11.56
CA SER A 47 -8.80 -11.64 12.10
C SER A 47 -9.21 -10.18 12.33
N ALA A 48 -8.37 -9.32 12.91
CA ALA A 48 -8.80 -7.96 13.26
C ALA A 48 -8.94 -7.05 12.03
N ARG A 49 -8.17 -7.31 10.96
CA ARG A 49 -8.36 -6.66 9.65
C ARG A 49 -9.71 -6.98 9.01
N PHE A 50 -10.41 -8.02 9.46
CA PHE A 50 -11.72 -8.39 8.91
C PHE A 50 -12.92 -7.75 9.64
N MET A 51 -12.73 -7.12 10.81
CA MET A 51 -13.86 -6.71 11.66
C MET A 51 -13.89 -5.21 12.02
N LYS A 52 -12.75 -4.52 12.01
CA LYS A 52 -12.68 -3.09 12.30
C LYS A 52 -12.19 -2.36 11.06
N GLU A 53 -13.11 -1.72 10.36
CA GLU A 53 -12.73 -0.81 9.28
C GLU A 53 -11.81 0.28 9.85
N LEU A 54 -10.74 0.63 9.13
CA LEU A 54 -9.76 1.67 9.47
C LEU A 54 -10.37 3.09 9.33
N ASN A 55 -11.65 3.24 9.70
CA ASN A 55 -12.44 4.41 9.34
C ASN A 55 -12.27 5.55 10.35
N ASN A 56 -11.72 5.29 11.53
CA ASN A 56 -11.47 6.30 12.54
C ASN A 56 -10.04 6.24 13.06
N MET A 57 -9.57 7.39 13.54
CA MET A 57 -8.19 7.57 14.02
C MET A 57 -7.87 6.67 15.21
N GLU A 58 -8.84 6.40 16.08
CA GLU A 58 -8.68 5.52 17.24
C GLU A 58 -8.31 4.09 16.79
N ASN A 59 -9.06 3.51 15.86
CA ASN A 59 -8.75 2.19 15.29
C ASN A 59 -7.41 2.21 14.55
N LEU A 60 -7.06 3.31 13.86
CA LEU A 60 -5.78 3.45 13.19
C LEU A 60 -4.62 3.37 14.19
N LEU A 61 -4.69 4.14 15.27
CA LEU A 61 -3.68 4.18 16.32
C LEU A 61 -3.59 2.84 17.05
N ASP A 62 -4.71 2.24 17.43
CA ASP A 62 -4.74 0.93 18.06
C ASP A 62 -4.09 -0.14 17.18
N ASN A 63 -4.42 -0.15 15.87
CA ASN A 63 -3.81 -1.07 14.93
C ASN A 63 -2.31 -0.83 14.76
N MET A 64 -1.85 0.43 14.74
CA MET A 64 -0.43 0.76 14.70
C MET A 64 0.30 0.28 15.96
N TYR A 65 -0.30 0.45 17.14
CA TYR A 65 0.26 -0.05 18.40
C TYR A 65 0.40 -1.57 18.39
N GLN A 66 -0.67 -2.27 18.00
CA GLN A 66 -0.66 -3.73 17.93
C GLN A 66 0.36 -4.22 16.89
N LEU A 67 0.40 -3.60 15.71
CA LEU A 67 1.37 -3.92 14.68
C LEU A 67 2.80 -3.75 15.20
N PHE A 68 3.10 -2.62 15.85
CA PHE A 68 4.39 -2.37 16.47
C PHE A 68 4.73 -3.42 17.53
N PHE A 69 3.82 -3.65 18.47
CA PHE A 69 4.03 -4.59 19.57
C PHE A 69 4.36 -5.99 19.06
N TYR A 70 3.61 -6.51 18.08
CA TYR A 70 3.86 -7.85 17.58
C TYR A 70 5.04 -7.97 16.63
N SER A 71 5.36 -6.91 15.90
CA SER A 71 6.52 -6.91 15.00
C SER A 71 7.84 -6.70 15.74
N VAL A 72 7.84 -5.87 16.79
CA VAL A 72 9.05 -5.50 17.56
C VAL A 72 9.18 -6.29 18.86
N ASN A 73 8.11 -6.97 19.29
CA ASN A 73 8.02 -7.68 20.57
C ASN A 73 8.35 -6.79 21.79
N ARG A 74 7.98 -5.51 21.71
CA ARG A 74 8.19 -4.49 22.75
C ARG A 74 7.05 -3.48 22.73
N LYS A 75 6.76 -2.84 23.86
CA LYS A 75 5.70 -1.83 23.90
C LYS A 75 6.16 -0.57 23.18
N LEU A 76 5.25 0.06 22.44
CA LEU A 76 5.54 1.33 21.75
C LEU A 76 5.95 2.43 22.74
N ASP A 77 5.39 2.41 23.95
CA ASP A 77 5.71 3.35 25.03
C ASP A 77 7.17 3.29 25.50
N GLU A 78 7.91 2.20 25.20
CA GLU A 78 9.34 2.09 25.48
C GLU A 78 10.22 2.87 24.49
N PHE A 79 9.65 3.27 23.35
CA PHE A 79 10.37 3.94 22.26
C PHE A 79 9.98 5.41 22.10
N LEU A 80 8.87 5.82 22.69
CA LEU A 80 8.38 7.19 22.65
C LEU A 80 8.68 7.90 23.96
N LEU A 81 8.70 9.24 23.91
CA LEU A 81 8.73 10.02 25.14
C LEU A 81 7.48 9.71 25.99
N PRO A 82 7.60 9.69 27.34
CA PRO A 82 6.47 9.41 28.23
C PRO A 82 5.27 10.32 27.93
N GLY A 83 4.09 9.71 27.81
CA GLY A 83 2.83 10.41 27.53
C GLY A 83 2.57 10.76 26.05
N THR A 84 3.54 10.57 25.14
CA THR A 84 3.33 10.85 23.70
C THR A 84 2.22 9.99 23.11
N TRP A 85 2.20 8.70 23.41
CA TRP A 85 1.17 7.79 22.88
C TRP A 85 -0.22 8.09 23.47
N ASP A 86 -0.29 8.37 24.77
CA ASP A 86 -1.52 8.77 25.43
C ASP A 86 -2.06 10.10 24.89
N TYR A 87 -1.17 11.06 24.62
CA TYR A 87 -1.53 12.31 23.95
C TYR A 87 -2.16 12.02 22.58
N MET A 88 -1.53 11.17 21.76
CA MET A 88 -2.05 10.85 20.42
C MET A 88 -3.41 10.15 20.45
N ARG A 89 -3.65 9.25 21.41
CA ARG A 89 -4.93 8.55 21.54
C ARG A 89 -6.06 9.46 22.00
N ASN A 90 -5.77 10.42 22.87
CA ASN A 90 -6.79 11.25 23.51
C ASN A 90 -6.97 12.63 22.85
N THR A 91 -6.13 12.99 21.88
CA THR A 91 -6.17 14.32 21.25
C THR A 91 -6.63 14.23 19.79
N LYS A 92 -7.57 15.09 19.41
CA LYS A 92 -7.97 15.25 18.00
C LYS A 92 -6.81 15.86 17.20
N ILE A 93 -6.58 15.35 15.99
CA ILE A 93 -5.57 15.93 15.09
C ILE A 93 -6.05 17.32 14.63
N THR A 94 -5.15 18.28 14.71
CA THR A 94 -5.31 19.66 14.26
C THR A 94 -4.11 20.07 13.39
N PRO A 95 -4.22 21.14 12.59
CA PRO A 95 -3.08 21.72 11.87
C PRO A 95 -1.88 22.12 12.76
N GLN A 96 -2.07 22.27 14.06
CA GLN A 96 -0.99 22.62 14.99
C GLN A 96 -0.24 21.39 15.52
N ASN A 97 -0.93 20.26 15.70
CA ASN A 97 -0.31 19.05 16.27
C ASN A 97 -0.02 17.95 15.22
N TYR A 98 -0.45 18.10 13.96
CA TYR A 98 -0.26 17.05 12.95
C TYR A 98 1.21 16.67 12.73
N VAL A 99 2.13 17.63 12.87
CA VAL A 99 3.58 17.39 12.70
C VAL A 99 4.05 16.33 13.69
N LEU A 100 3.61 16.40 14.95
CA LEU A 100 3.93 15.41 15.98
C LEU A 100 3.37 14.04 15.59
N PHE A 101 2.10 13.97 15.22
CA PHE A 101 1.49 12.70 14.81
C PHE A 101 2.17 12.09 13.58
N LYS A 102 2.56 12.91 12.60
CA LYS A 102 3.31 12.50 11.42
C LYS A 102 4.68 11.94 11.80
N GLN A 103 5.41 12.63 12.68
CA GLN A 103 6.73 12.20 13.15
C GLN A 103 6.67 10.86 13.90
N VAL A 104 5.70 10.70 14.81
CA VAL A 104 5.51 9.45 15.55
C VAL A 104 5.10 8.31 14.62
N SER A 105 4.20 8.57 13.67
CA SER A 105 3.78 7.57 12.68
C SER A 105 4.96 7.13 11.81
N HIS A 106 5.74 8.10 11.30
CA HIS A 106 6.95 7.82 10.53
C HIS A 106 7.97 7.01 11.33
N PHE A 107 8.18 7.35 12.61
CA PHE A 107 9.05 6.59 13.51
C PHE A 107 8.58 5.13 13.66
N ILE A 108 7.28 4.90 13.89
CA ILE A 108 6.69 3.57 14.02
C ILE A 108 6.94 2.76 12.74
N PHE A 109 6.65 3.31 11.56
CA PHE A 109 6.88 2.61 10.29
C PHE A 109 8.37 2.35 10.04
N LYS A 110 9.25 3.30 10.35
CA LYS A 110 10.70 3.11 10.23
C LYS A 110 11.19 1.96 11.12
N ALA A 111 10.74 1.89 12.36
CA ALA A 111 11.08 0.82 13.29
C ALA A 111 10.53 -0.55 12.82
N LEU A 112 9.28 -0.58 12.35
CA LEU A 112 8.65 -1.77 11.77
C LEU A 112 9.44 -2.29 10.56
N MET A 113 9.83 -1.39 9.65
CA MET A 113 10.59 -1.74 8.46
C MET A 113 11.99 -2.24 8.79
N LYS A 114 12.67 -1.62 9.77
CA LYS A 114 13.96 -2.09 10.27
C LYS A 114 13.88 -3.52 10.81
N HIS A 115 12.95 -3.77 11.74
CA HIS A 115 12.80 -5.11 12.32
C HIS A 115 12.36 -6.14 11.27
N LYS A 116 11.49 -5.74 10.34
CA LYS A 116 11.10 -6.61 9.22
C LYS A 116 12.29 -6.98 8.34
N SER A 117 13.15 -6.02 8.01
CA SER A 117 14.39 -6.25 7.25
C SER A 117 15.31 -7.23 7.97
N GLU A 118 15.54 -7.04 9.28
CA GLU A 118 16.33 -7.95 10.11
C GLU A 118 15.73 -9.36 10.16
N ALA A 119 14.42 -9.47 10.34
CA ALA A 119 13.71 -10.74 10.32
C ALA A 119 13.80 -11.42 8.95
N MET A 120 13.73 -10.65 7.86
CA MET A 120 13.89 -11.16 6.50
C MET A 120 15.31 -11.67 6.26
N LYS A 121 16.36 -10.98 6.72
CA LYS A 121 17.75 -11.46 6.61
C LYS A 121 17.96 -12.84 7.25
N ALA A 122 17.16 -13.19 8.26
CA ALA A 122 17.20 -14.49 8.89
C ALA A 122 16.50 -15.64 8.11
N LEU A 123 15.75 -15.34 7.04
CA LEU A 123 14.95 -16.31 6.27
C LEU A 123 15.70 -16.83 5.03
N THR A 124 16.77 -17.60 5.22
CA THR A 124 17.67 -18.05 4.14
C THR A 124 17.02 -18.94 3.07
N ASP A 125 15.86 -19.53 3.35
CA ASP A 125 15.13 -20.47 2.49
C ASP A 125 14.12 -19.82 1.53
N CYS A 126 13.80 -18.53 1.73
CA CYS A 126 12.72 -17.83 1.01
C CYS A 126 13.21 -16.66 0.13
N HIS A 127 14.53 -16.51 -0.03
CA HIS A 127 15.18 -15.34 -0.64
C HIS A 127 15.23 -15.37 -2.17
N SER A 128 14.08 -15.60 -2.83
CA SER A 128 14.01 -15.33 -4.27
C SER A 128 13.86 -13.82 -4.52
N ASP A 129 14.39 -13.33 -5.64
CA ASP A 129 14.20 -11.95 -6.08
C ASP A 129 12.70 -11.58 -6.17
N GLY A 130 11.89 -12.50 -6.69
CA GLY A 130 10.43 -12.35 -6.74
C GLY A 130 9.78 -12.16 -5.36
N TYR A 131 10.27 -12.86 -4.33
CA TYR A 131 9.79 -12.68 -2.96
C TYR A 131 10.10 -11.27 -2.43
N PHE A 132 11.33 -10.78 -2.63
CA PHE A 132 11.70 -9.43 -2.19
C PHE A 132 10.93 -8.33 -2.93
N LYS A 133 10.74 -8.48 -4.24
CA LYS A 133 9.92 -7.56 -5.05
C LYS A 133 8.47 -7.51 -4.57
N HIS A 134 7.85 -8.68 -4.36
CA HIS A 134 6.48 -8.77 -3.83
C HIS A 134 6.36 -8.14 -2.45
N GLN A 135 7.32 -8.43 -1.57
CA GLN A 135 7.33 -7.91 -0.22
C GLN A 135 7.49 -6.39 -0.20
N ARG A 136 8.35 -5.83 -1.07
CA ARG A 136 8.54 -4.38 -1.23
C ARG A 136 7.23 -3.73 -1.68
N LEU A 137 6.63 -4.25 -2.76
CA LEU A 137 5.34 -3.77 -3.26
C LEU A 137 4.28 -3.76 -2.14
N PHE A 138 4.15 -4.89 -1.44
CA PHE A 138 3.21 -5.04 -0.34
C PHE A 138 3.43 -4.01 0.77
N THR A 139 4.68 -3.80 1.19
CA THR A 139 4.99 -2.80 2.23
C THR A 139 4.72 -1.38 1.77
N THR A 140 5.04 -1.04 0.53
CA THR A 140 4.87 0.31 0.01
C THR A 140 3.39 0.68 -0.09
N ILE A 141 2.54 -0.23 -0.58
CA ILE A 141 1.09 0.01 -0.61
C ILE A 141 0.55 0.23 0.80
N LEU A 142 0.97 -0.58 1.77
CA LEU A 142 0.54 -0.41 3.15
C LEU A 142 1.01 0.93 3.73
N SER A 143 2.29 1.28 3.59
CA SER A 143 2.82 2.52 4.14
C SER A 143 2.14 3.76 3.55
N GLU A 144 1.93 3.77 2.23
CA GLU A 144 1.20 4.86 1.55
C GLU A 144 -0.28 4.88 1.98
N GLY A 145 -0.90 3.72 2.17
CA GLY A 145 -2.27 3.63 2.69
C GLY A 145 -2.43 4.19 4.11
N TYR A 146 -1.50 3.86 5.01
CA TYR A 146 -1.50 4.45 6.35
C TYR A 146 -1.24 5.95 6.33
N ALA A 147 -0.32 6.42 5.47
CA ALA A 147 -0.09 7.85 5.27
C ALA A 147 -1.35 8.54 4.74
N PHE A 148 -2.02 7.97 3.75
CA PHE A 148 -3.27 8.48 3.20
C PHE A 148 -4.37 8.57 4.26
N LEU A 149 -4.60 7.50 5.02
CA LEU A 149 -5.60 7.46 6.10
C LEU A 149 -5.32 8.50 7.19
N PHE A 150 -4.05 8.73 7.50
CA PHE A 150 -3.62 9.77 8.41
C PHE A 150 -3.91 11.17 7.85
N LEU A 151 -3.50 11.43 6.61
CA LEU A 151 -3.73 12.72 5.94
C LEU A 151 -5.22 13.04 5.77
N LYS A 152 -6.06 12.01 5.59
CA LYS A 152 -7.53 12.12 5.52
C LYS A 152 -8.15 12.73 6.79
N GLN A 153 -7.45 12.73 7.93
CA GLN A 153 -7.92 13.37 9.17
C GLN A 153 -7.72 14.90 9.20
N ILE A 154 -6.94 15.47 8.28
CA ILE A 154 -6.58 16.90 8.23
C ILE A 154 -6.68 17.49 6.81
N GLN A 155 -7.72 17.07 6.07
CA GLN A 155 -7.87 17.31 4.62
C GLN A 155 -7.65 18.76 4.18
N GLU A 156 -8.04 19.72 5.03
CA GLU A 156 -7.91 21.17 4.79
C GLU A 156 -6.47 21.59 4.47
N VAL A 157 -5.47 20.90 5.02
CA VAL A 157 -4.04 21.22 4.86
C VAL A 157 -3.32 20.17 4.01
N SER A 158 -3.86 18.96 3.93
CA SER A 158 -3.17 17.79 3.39
C SER A 158 -3.64 17.35 2.00
N TYR A 159 -4.63 18.01 1.40
CA TYR A 159 -5.27 17.50 0.18
C TYR A 159 -4.29 17.15 -0.96
N SER A 160 -3.28 17.98 -1.23
CA SER A 160 -2.27 17.69 -2.26
C SER A 160 -1.45 16.44 -1.93
N MET A 161 -1.07 16.26 -0.66
CA MET A 161 -0.35 15.07 -0.19
C MET A 161 -1.26 13.83 -0.23
N MET A 162 -2.56 13.98 0.03
CA MET A 162 -3.53 12.90 -0.12
C MET A 162 -3.64 12.47 -1.59
N GLU A 163 -3.73 13.43 -2.51
CA GLU A 163 -3.77 13.17 -3.95
C GLU A 163 -2.49 12.45 -4.40
N GLU A 164 -1.33 12.89 -3.94
CA GLU A 164 -0.06 12.21 -4.19
C GLU A 164 -0.04 10.76 -3.65
N SER A 165 -0.41 10.53 -2.39
CA SER A 165 -0.44 9.16 -1.82
C SER A 165 -1.46 8.26 -2.51
N ALA A 166 -2.65 8.77 -2.86
CA ALA A 166 -3.65 7.99 -3.60
C ALA A 166 -3.14 7.60 -5.00
N LEU A 167 -2.48 8.53 -5.69
CA LEU A 167 -1.83 8.25 -6.97
C LEU A 167 -0.76 7.18 -6.82
N ARG A 168 0.14 7.29 -5.84
CA ARG A 168 1.17 6.27 -5.58
C ARG A 168 0.57 4.89 -5.36
N ILE A 169 -0.48 4.77 -4.54
CA ILE A 169 -1.20 3.51 -4.33
C ILE A 169 -1.71 2.95 -5.66
N THR A 170 -2.41 3.77 -6.45
CA THR A 170 -2.97 3.37 -7.75
C THR A 170 -1.88 2.88 -8.69
N LEU A 171 -0.77 3.62 -8.80
CA LEU A 171 0.36 3.26 -9.66
C LEU A 171 1.04 1.96 -9.22
N LEU A 172 1.14 1.69 -7.92
CA LEU A 172 1.67 0.44 -7.40
C LEU A 172 0.78 -0.76 -7.77
N THR A 173 -0.53 -0.56 -7.93
CA THR A 173 -1.44 -1.66 -8.32
C THR A 173 -1.26 -2.15 -9.76
N GLU A 174 -0.58 -1.39 -10.62
CA GLU A 174 -0.24 -1.80 -11.98
C GLU A 174 0.95 -2.76 -12.03
N ASN A 175 1.62 -3.01 -10.90
CA ASN A 175 2.72 -3.97 -10.83
C ASN A 175 2.23 -5.40 -11.06
N GLU A 176 2.97 -6.20 -11.84
CA GLU A 176 2.64 -7.60 -12.15
C GLU A 176 2.48 -8.50 -10.90
N LEU A 177 3.09 -8.12 -9.77
CA LEU A 177 3.00 -8.85 -8.51
C LEU A 177 1.78 -8.47 -7.67
N PHE A 178 1.06 -7.39 -8.03
CA PHE A 178 -0.13 -6.92 -7.32
C PHE A 178 -1.25 -7.98 -7.19
N PRO A 179 -1.57 -8.77 -8.24
CA PRO A 179 -2.55 -9.84 -8.12
C PRO A 179 -2.24 -10.85 -7.01
N TYR A 180 -0.97 -10.96 -6.60
CA TYR A 180 -0.50 -11.84 -5.52
C TYR A 180 -0.42 -11.15 -4.15
N CYS A 181 -0.65 -9.83 -4.05
CA CYS A 181 -0.65 -9.11 -2.77
C CYS A 181 -1.70 -9.66 -1.79
N LEU A 182 -1.36 -9.60 -0.51
CA LEU A 182 -2.22 -10.03 0.58
C LEU A 182 -3.43 -9.09 0.71
N PHE A 183 -4.58 -9.60 1.16
CA PHE A 183 -5.84 -8.88 1.40
C PHE A 183 -5.67 -7.61 2.23
N ALA A 184 -4.62 -7.53 3.05
CA ALA A 184 -4.26 -6.34 3.80
C ALA A 184 -4.10 -5.07 2.96
N VAL A 185 -3.75 -5.19 1.67
CA VAL A 185 -3.65 -4.03 0.76
C VAL A 185 -5.00 -3.48 0.35
N LEU A 186 -6.11 -4.20 0.62
CA LEU A 186 -7.44 -3.81 0.16
C LEU A 186 -7.85 -2.44 0.68
N SER A 187 -7.70 -2.19 1.98
CA SER A 187 -8.15 -0.92 2.57
C SER A 187 -7.44 0.29 1.95
N PRO A 188 -6.10 0.31 1.82
CA PRO A 188 -5.40 1.34 1.04
C PRO A 188 -5.94 1.54 -0.38
N VAL A 189 -6.15 0.44 -1.11
CA VAL A 189 -6.63 0.49 -2.51
C VAL A 189 -8.05 1.06 -2.58
N VAL A 190 -8.97 0.59 -1.74
CA VAL A 190 -10.35 1.08 -1.70
C VAL A 190 -10.42 2.57 -1.38
N GLU A 191 -9.58 3.03 -0.45
CA GLU A 191 -9.50 4.45 -0.08
C GLU A 191 -8.98 5.32 -1.22
N ALA A 192 -7.96 4.85 -1.96
CA ALA A 192 -7.50 5.53 -3.17
C ALA A 192 -8.59 5.58 -4.25
N CYS A 193 -9.27 4.46 -4.51
CA CYS A 193 -10.39 4.38 -5.45
C CYS A 193 -11.51 5.38 -5.11
N ALA A 194 -11.93 5.44 -3.83
CA ALA A 194 -12.96 6.35 -3.37
C ALA A 194 -12.54 7.82 -3.51
N PHE A 195 -11.26 8.12 -3.24
CA PHE A 195 -10.70 9.45 -3.41
C PHE A 195 -10.72 9.89 -4.88
N HIS A 196 -10.17 9.08 -5.80
CA HIS A 196 -10.13 9.41 -7.21
C HIS A 196 -11.52 9.43 -7.86
N LEU A 197 -12.46 8.62 -7.38
CA LEU A 197 -13.86 8.71 -7.79
C LEU A 197 -14.45 10.08 -7.46
N ASN A 198 -14.21 10.59 -6.26
CA ASN A 198 -14.64 11.94 -5.88
C ASN A 198 -13.95 13.02 -6.73
N VAL A 199 -12.66 12.87 -7.03
CA VAL A 199 -11.96 13.77 -7.96
C VAL A 199 -12.65 13.78 -9.33
N CYS A 200 -12.98 12.62 -9.90
CA CYS A 200 -13.66 12.53 -11.18
C CYS A 200 -15.06 13.17 -11.15
N LYS A 201 -15.83 13.00 -10.06
CA LYS A 201 -17.10 13.71 -9.88
C LYS A 201 -16.93 15.23 -9.80
N MET A 202 -15.83 15.72 -9.22
CA MET A 202 -15.50 17.15 -9.23
C MET A 202 -15.18 17.62 -10.66
N VAL A 203 -14.50 16.80 -11.45
CA VAL A 203 -14.26 17.08 -12.88
C VAL A 203 -15.57 17.15 -13.67
N GLU A 204 -16.49 16.20 -13.48
CA GLU A 204 -17.82 16.22 -14.14
C GLU A 204 -18.62 17.48 -13.80
N LYS A 205 -18.44 18.04 -12.61
CA LYS A 205 -19.07 19.29 -12.15
C LYS A 205 -18.34 20.55 -12.62
N GLY A 206 -17.21 20.43 -13.32
CA GLY A 206 -16.37 21.55 -13.73
C GLY A 206 -15.59 22.21 -12.58
N LEU A 207 -15.46 21.54 -11.44
CA LEU A 207 -14.75 22.05 -10.24
C LEU A 207 -13.25 21.72 -10.26
N LYS A 208 -12.83 20.72 -11.04
CA LYS A 208 -11.44 20.35 -11.26
C LYS A 208 -11.19 20.15 -12.77
N PRO A 209 -9.98 20.43 -13.27
CA PRO A 209 -9.65 20.13 -14.67
C PRO A 209 -9.51 18.61 -14.86
N ARG A 210 -9.90 18.12 -16.05
CA ARG A 210 -9.75 16.70 -16.41
C ARG A 210 -8.30 16.24 -16.40
N LYS A 211 -7.43 17.03 -17.04
CA LYS A 211 -5.98 16.88 -16.96
C LYS A 211 -5.50 17.68 -15.75
N ALA A 212 -5.11 16.97 -14.71
CA ALA A 212 -4.61 17.55 -13.47
C ALA A 212 -3.08 17.50 -13.45
N SER A 213 -2.50 18.37 -12.63
CA SER A 213 -1.08 18.36 -12.33
C SER A 213 -0.88 18.45 -10.82
N ILE A 214 0.04 17.66 -10.28
CA ILE A 214 0.45 17.76 -8.87
C ILE A 214 1.94 18.04 -8.76
N LEU A 215 2.31 18.85 -7.77
CA LEU A 215 3.69 18.99 -7.33
C LEU A 215 3.93 17.95 -6.24
N THR A 216 4.78 16.98 -6.53
CA THR A 216 5.15 15.90 -5.61
C THR A 216 6.02 16.39 -4.47
N SER A 217 6.17 15.57 -3.43
CA SER A 217 7.07 15.87 -2.31
C SER A 217 8.54 16.02 -2.73
N SER A 218 8.95 15.47 -3.88
CA SER A 218 10.29 15.66 -4.45
C SER A 218 10.45 16.95 -5.24
N GLY A 219 9.37 17.73 -5.42
CA GLY A 219 9.38 18.94 -6.24
C GLY A 219 9.16 18.68 -7.74
N GLN A 220 8.92 17.42 -8.15
CA GLN A 220 8.57 17.11 -9.53
C GLN A 220 7.08 17.39 -9.79
N THR A 221 6.77 17.95 -10.95
CA THR A 221 5.37 18.10 -11.41
C THR A 221 4.96 16.91 -12.26
N ILE A 222 3.94 16.18 -11.82
CA ILE A 222 3.34 15.06 -12.57
C ILE A 222 2.01 15.52 -13.16
N THR A 223 1.77 15.23 -14.43
CA THR A 223 0.49 15.50 -15.10
C THR A 223 -0.22 14.20 -15.45
N PHE A 224 -1.53 14.13 -15.26
CA PHE A 224 -2.31 12.93 -15.51
C PHE A 224 -3.76 13.25 -15.88
N ASP A 225 -4.44 12.31 -16.55
CA ASP A 225 -5.89 12.37 -16.79
C ASP A 225 -6.62 11.67 -15.63
N SER A 226 -7.54 12.39 -14.99
CA SER A 226 -8.23 11.90 -13.78
C SER A 226 -9.04 10.62 -14.05
N PHE A 227 -9.65 10.49 -15.24
CA PHE A 227 -10.44 9.30 -15.57
C PHE A 227 -9.55 8.10 -15.89
N SER A 228 -8.37 8.32 -16.51
CA SER A 228 -7.39 7.25 -16.70
C SER A 228 -6.88 6.67 -15.37
N ILE A 229 -6.73 7.51 -14.34
CA ILE A 229 -6.42 7.05 -12.97
C ILE A 229 -7.59 6.22 -12.41
N LEU A 230 -8.83 6.70 -12.57
CA LEU A 230 -10.01 5.96 -12.11
C LEU A 230 -10.18 4.60 -12.81
N GLU A 231 -9.79 4.47 -14.08
CA GLU A 231 -9.78 3.20 -14.80
C GLU A 231 -8.78 2.20 -14.19
N LYS A 232 -7.60 2.68 -13.77
CA LYS A 232 -6.58 1.85 -13.08
C LYS A 232 -7.09 1.40 -11.71
N ASP A 233 -7.69 2.31 -10.95
CA ASP A 233 -8.37 1.98 -9.70
C ASP A 233 -9.45 0.92 -9.88
N PHE A 234 -10.28 1.08 -10.92
CA PHE A 234 -11.36 0.14 -11.23
C PHE A 234 -10.81 -1.25 -11.56
N ARG A 235 -9.70 -1.31 -12.32
CA ARG A 235 -8.99 -2.55 -12.62
C ARG A 235 -8.45 -3.19 -11.35
N ALA A 236 -7.80 -2.42 -10.48
CA ALA A 236 -7.21 -2.90 -9.23
C ALA A 236 -8.27 -3.54 -8.31
N ILE A 237 -9.36 -2.82 -8.02
CA ILE A 237 -10.44 -3.33 -7.16
C ILE A 237 -11.18 -4.52 -7.80
N SER A 238 -11.30 -4.55 -9.13
CA SER A 238 -11.86 -5.69 -9.88
C SER A 238 -10.99 -6.93 -9.76
N LEU A 239 -9.66 -6.80 -9.90
CA LEU A 239 -8.71 -7.90 -9.68
C LEU A 239 -8.80 -8.45 -8.26
N MET A 240 -8.86 -7.55 -7.26
CA MET A 240 -9.06 -7.95 -5.87
C MET A 240 -10.41 -8.64 -5.66
N SER A 241 -11.48 -8.19 -6.32
CA SER A 241 -12.82 -8.78 -6.25
C SER A 241 -12.90 -10.19 -6.84
N LYS A 242 -12.16 -10.44 -7.93
CA LYS A 242 -12.03 -11.78 -8.52
C LYS A 242 -11.33 -12.74 -7.56
N ARG A 243 -10.26 -12.29 -6.88
CA ARG A 243 -9.50 -13.13 -5.94
C ARG A 243 -10.21 -13.32 -4.60
N TYR A 244 -10.82 -12.26 -4.09
CA TYR A 244 -11.44 -12.21 -2.77
C TYR A 244 -12.94 -11.92 -2.94
N ARG A 245 -13.76 -12.98 -3.10
CA ARG A 245 -15.21 -12.88 -3.37
C ARG A 245 -15.98 -11.89 -2.49
N ARG A 246 -15.54 -11.70 -1.24
CA ARG A 246 -16.16 -10.75 -0.29
C ARG A 246 -16.03 -9.28 -0.70
N VAL A 247 -14.97 -8.91 -1.42
CA VAL A 247 -14.70 -7.52 -1.83
C VAL A 247 -15.84 -7.01 -2.72
N GLN A 248 -16.31 -7.84 -3.65
CA GLN A 248 -17.45 -7.51 -4.51
C GLN A 248 -18.70 -7.18 -3.70
N ASN A 249 -18.94 -7.88 -2.60
CA ASN A 249 -20.12 -7.65 -1.75
C ASN A 249 -19.93 -6.42 -0.85
N MET A 250 -18.73 -6.24 -0.28
CA MET A 250 -18.43 -5.15 0.66
C MET A 250 -18.35 -3.77 -0.01
N HIS A 251 -17.85 -3.73 -1.25
CA HIS A 251 -17.58 -2.49 -1.97
C HIS A 251 -18.38 -2.39 -3.27
N LYS A 252 -19.53 -3.06 -3.33
CA LYS A 252 -20.41 -3.08 -4.51
C LYS A 252 -20.76 -1.66 -4.97
N ASP A 253 -21.20 -0.82 -4.04
CA ASP A 253 -21.65 0.54 -4.37
C ASP A 253 -20.51 1.39 -4.96
N LEU A 254 -19.29 1.24 -4.43
CA LEU A 254 -18.11 1.91 -4.97
C LEU A 254 -17.80 1.44 -6.40
N ILE A 255 -17.80 0.12 -6.63
CA ILE A 255 -17.54 -0.49 -7.95
C ILE A 255 -18.61 -0.04 -8.97
N ASP A 256 -19.88 -0.08 -8.59
CA ASP A 256 -21.01 0.32 -9.44
C ASP A 256 -20.91 1.82 -9.80
N GLU A 257 -20.55 2.67 -8.84
CA GLU A 257 -20.42 4.10 -9.07
C GLU A 257 -19.20 4.46 -9.95
N MET A 258 -18.05 3.80 -9.75
CA MET A 258 -16.90 3.91 -10.64
C MET A 258 -17.26 3.53 -12.07
N THR A 259 -17.98 2.41 -12.24
CA THR A 259 -18.46 1.94 -13.55
C THR A 259 -19.33 3.00 -14.23
N GLN A 260 -20.27 3.61 -13.48
CA GLN A 260 -21.14 4.66 -14.02
C GLN A 260 -20.39 5.94 -14.40
N VAL A 261 -19.43 6.39 -13.59
CA VAL A 261 -18.60 7.56 -13.91
C VAL A 261 -17.75 7.29 -15.14
N LEU A 262 -17.11 6.11 -15.22
CA LEU A 262 -16.29 5.74 -16.37
C LEU A 262 -17.13 5.67 -17.65
N ASN A 263 -18.27 4.96 -17.64
CA ASN A 263 -19.15 4.84 -18.80
C ASN A 263 -19.64 6.17 -19.36
N ARG A 264 -19.91 7.16 -18.50
CA ARG A 264 -20.30 8.52 -18.92
C ARG A 264 -19.16 9.30 -19.57
N ASN A 265 -17.91 8.91 -19.32
CA ASN A 265 -16.71 9.60 -19.74
C ASN A 265 -15.82 8.79 -20.69
N ILE A 266 -16.31 7.64 -21.18
CA ILE A 266 -15.69 6.89 -22.28
C ILE A 266 -15.63 7.83 -23.47
N SER A 267 -14.40 8.21 -23.85
CA SER A 267 -14.18 9.08 -24.98
C SER A 267 -14.69 8.39 -26.26
N PRO A 268 -15.56 9.01 -27.09
CA PRO A 268 -16.11 8.39 -28.30
C PRO A 268 -15.04 7.86 -29.27
N LEU A 269 -13.82 8.38 -29.18
CA LEU A 269 -12.64 7.93 -29.94
C LEU A 269 -12.11 6.54 -29.52
N SER A 270 -12.37 6.08 -28.30
CA SER A 270 -11.99 4.73 -27.86
C SER A 270 -12.87 3.65 -28.51
N LEU A 271 -14.18 3.92 -28.64
CA LEU A 271 -15.14 3.05 -29.35
C LEU A 271 -14.86 2.94 -30.85
N LEU A 272 -14.15 3.91 -31.44
CA LEU A 272 -13.72 3.86 -32.84
C LEU A 272 -12.49 2.96 -33.05
N LYS A 273 -11.59 2.86 -32.06
CA LYS A 273 -10.41 1.97 -32.14
C LYS A 273 -10.79 0.49 -32.09
N ASP A 274 -11.78 0.13 -31.28
CA ASP A 274 -12.23 -1.27 -31.17
C ASP A 274 -13.10 -1.72 -32.35
N ASN A 275 -13.73 -0.78 -33.06
CA ASN A 275 -14.48 -1.11 -34.29
C ASN A 275 -13.61 -1.16 -35.55
N LEU A 276 -12.41 -0.56 -35.54
CA LEU A 276 -11.47 -0.64 -36.64
C LEU A 276 -10.60 -1.91 -36.61
N SER A 277 -10.42 -2.55 -35.45
CA SER A 277 -9.70 -3.82 -35.31
C SER A 277 -10.52 -5.06 -35.72
N ILE A 278 -11.86 -4.94 -35.80
CA ILE A 278 -12.76 -6.06 -36.16
C ILE A 278 -12.77 -6.35 -37.68
N ILE A 279 -12.26 -5.46 -38.53
CA ILE A 279 -12.23 -5.67 -40.00
C ILE A 279 -10.95 -6.40 -40.46
N SER A 280 -10.03 -6.76 -39.57
CA SER A 280 -8.78 -7.43 -39.95
C SER A 280 -8.32 -8.46 -38.94
N SER A 281 -8.99 -9.63 -38.91
CA SER A 281 -8.32 -10.95 -38.86
C SER A 281 -9.31 -12.09 -38.59
N SER A 282 -9.38 -13.01 -39.55
CA SER A 282 -9.81 -14.38 -39.33
C SER A 282 -8.67 -15.18 -38.70
N GLY A 283 -8.83 -15.70 -37.48
CA GLY A 283 -7.93 -16.72 -36.93
C GLY A 283 -7.90 -16.84 -35.39
N THR A 284 -8.65 -17.84 -34.89
CA THR A 284 -8.53 -18.60 -33.60
C THR A 284 -8.41 -17.86 -32.24
N PRO A 285 -9.17 -18.29 -31.21
CA PRO A 285 -9.19 -17.64 -29.90
C PRO A 285 -8.10 -18.19 -28.98
N ASN A 286 -7.23 -17.31 -28.49
CA ASN A 286 -6.58 -17.46 -27.19
C ASN A 286 -6.71 -16.10 -26.48
N ASP A 287 -7.42 -16.08 -25.36
CA ASP A 287 -7.63 -14.92 -24.50
C ASP A 287 -6.31 -14.57 -23.80
N ASP A 288 -5.48 -13.75 -24.46
CA ASP A 288 -4.45 -12.95 -23.80
C ASP A 288 -4.93 -11.50 -23.75
N ILE A 289 -5.32 -11.06 -22.55
CA ILE A 289 -5.54 -9.64 -22.26
C ILE A 289 -4.18 -8.95 -22.42
N PRO A 290 -3.99 -8.02 -23.36
CA PRO A 290 -2.70 -7.38 -23.53
C PRO A 290 -2.41 -6.51 -22.29
N LEU A 291 -1.37 -6.87 -21.55
CA LEU A 291 -0.74 -6.00 -20.57
C LEU A 291 -0.19 -4.79 -21.32
N GLN A 292 -0.90 -3.68 -21.24
CA GLN A 292 -0.47 -2.40 -21.75
C GLN A 292 0.66 -1.89 -20.83
N ASN A 293 1.89 -2.31 -21.12
CA ASN A 293 3.10 -1.84 -20.44
C ASN A 293 3.34 -0.38 -20.81
N ASP A 294 2.90 0.51 -19.92
CA ASP A 294 3.05 1.95 -20.07
C ASP A 294 4.47 2.35 -19.63
N GLU A 295 5.44 2.32 -20.55
CA GLU A 295 6.87 2.62 -20.30
C GLU A 295 7.09 3.99 -19.64
N VAL A 296 6.21 4.96 -19.92
CA VAL A 296 6.21 6.30 -19.33
C VAL A 296 5.86 6.27 -17.84
N LEU A 297 5.04 5.32 -17.41
CA LEU A 297 4.62 5.17 -16.02
C LEU A 297 5.69 4.46 -15.18
N MET A 298 6.35 3.46 -15.79
CA MET A 298 7.50 2.79 -15.19
C MET A 298 8.71 3.72 -15.06
N SER A 299 8.89 4.68 -15.99
CA SER A 299 9.93 5.71 -15.86
C SER A 299 9.62 6.73 -14.77
N ILE A 300 8.35 7.13 -14.60
CA ILE A 300 7.91 7.99 -13.48
C ILE A 300 8.11 7.28 -12.13
N LEU A 301 7.71 6.00 -12.01
CA LEU A 301 7.95 5.22 -10.80
C LEU A 301 9.46 5.07 -10.52
N LYS A 302 10.26 4.82 -11.56
CA LYS A 302 11.72 4.70 -11.43
C LYS A 302 12.37 6.01 -10.99
N GLN A 303 11.95 7.15 -11.55
CA GLN A 303 12.45 8.48 -11.18
C GLN A 303 12.07 8.87 -9.74
N LEU A 304 10.81 8.65 -9.34
CA LEU A 304 10.36 8.87 -7.97
C LEU A 304 11.09 8.01 -6.93
N THR A 305 11.76 6.94 -7.36
CA THR A 305 12.51 6.03 -6.48
C THR A 305 14.04 6.25 -6.55
N GLN A 306 14.57 6.93 -7.59
CA GLN A 306 16.01 7.13 -7.81
C GLN A 306 16.59 8.42 -7.20
N GLU A 307 15.77 9.43 -6.87
CA GLU A 307 16.26 10.73 -6.35
C GLU A 307 16.48 10.78 -4.82
N GLU A 308 16.24 9.68 -4.09
CA GLU A 308 16.69 9.54 -2.70
C GLU A 308 18.21 9.34 -2.57
N GLU A 309 18.93 9.11 -3.69
CA GLU A 309 20.35 8.70 -3.75
C GLU A 309 21.35 9.85 -4.06
N MET A 310 20.92 11.12 -4.12
CA MET A 310 21.84 12.23 -4.43
C MET A 310 21.85 13.34 -3.38
N THR A 311 22.67 13.15 -2.32
CA THR A 311 23.25 14.25 -1.53
C THR A 311 24.76 14.02 -1.37
N PRO A 312 25.65 14.95 -1.78
CA PRO A 312 27.09 14.71 -1.76
C PRO A 312 27.73 15.06 -0.41
N SER A 313 28.61 14.17 0.06
CA SER A 313 29.48 14.30 1.23
C SER A 313 30.72 15.17 0.95
N SER A 314 31.07 16.07 1.87
CA SER A 314 32.42 16.68 1.96
C SER A 314 33.05 16.41 3.33
N SER A 315 34.24 15.83 3.28
CA SER A 315 35.13 15.27 4.33
C SER A 315 35.73 16.27 5.34
N LEU A 316 35.90 15.88 6.62
CA LEU A 316 37.18 15.43 7.24
C LEU A 316 37.07 15.18 8.78
N ASN A 317 37.38 13.93 9.18
CA ASN A 317 38.04 13.38 10.39
C ASN A 317 37.89 14.11 11.76
N GLU A 318 37.66 13.47 12.91
CA GLU A 318 38.12 12.16 13.39
C GLU A 318 37.31 11.76 14.66
N VAL A 319 36.88 10.50 14.72
CA VAL A 319 36.19 9.80 15.85
C VAL A 319 34.82 10.36 16.26
N THR A 320 33.81 10.20 15.41
CA THR A 320 32.41 10.52 15.77
C THR A 320 31.41 9.58 15.11
N GLU A 321 30.25 9.46 15.77
CA GLU A 321 28.97 9.02 15.21
C GLU A 321 28.81 9.48 13.74
N GLU A 322 28.72 8.55 12.80
CA GLU A 322 28.24 8.87 11.45
C GLU A 322 26.92 8.15 11.16
N ALA A 323 25.91 9.01 11.05
CA ALA A 323 24.60 8.74 10.52
C ALA A 323 24.66 8.66 8.98
N LEU A 324 23.79 7.80 8.42
CA LEU A 324 23.26 7.83 7.03
C LEU A 324 24.32 7.55 5.93
N THR A 325 24.19 6.52 5.10
CA THR A 325 23.03 6.26 4.23
C THR A 325 22.69 4.76 4.07
N PRO A 326 21.39 4.40 3.97
CA PRO A 326 20.89 3.21 3.30
C PRO A 326 20.51 3.54 1.84
N TRP A 327 20.57 2.57 0.92
CA TRP A 327 20.01 2.52 -0.46
C TRP A 327 21.02 2.39 -1.63
N ASP A 328 22.14 3.11 -1.66
CA ASP A 328 22.98 3.21 -2.89
C ASP A 328 23.74 1.94 -3.31
N GLU A 329 24.06 1.03 -2.37
CA GLU A 329 24.87 -0.16 -2.70
C GLU A 329 24.08 -1.27 -3.43
N ILE A 330 22.73 -1.23 -3.42
CA ILE A 330 21.92 -2.31 -4.01
C ILE A 330 21.63 -2.07 -5.51
N PHE A 331 21.84 -0.86 -6.03
CA PHE A 331 21.57 -0.53 -7.44
C PHE A 331 22.82 -0.56 -8.35
N ALA A 332 24.04 -0.66 -7.80
CA ALA A 332 25.27 -0.76 -8.60
C ALA A 332 25.50 -2.17 -9.21
N GLU A 333 24.97 -3.24 -8.60
CA GLU A 333 25.27 -4.61 -9.03
C GLU A 333 24.40 -5.15 -10.19
N VAL A 334 23.40 -4.40 -10.68
CA VAL A 334 22.47 -4.85 -11.74
C VAL A 334 22.78 -4.21 -13.12
N ILE A 335 23.82 -3.38 -13.25
CA ILE A 335 24.22 -2.74 -14.52
C ILE A 335 25.60 -3.21 -15.05
N SER A 336 26.25 -4.23 -14.47
CA SER A 336 27.55 -4.69 -14.98
C SER A 336 27.56 -5.97 -15.84
N ASP A 337 26.43 -6.63 -16.11
CA ASP A 337 26.40 -7.86 -16.92
C ASP A 337 25.74 -7.70 -18.31
N VAL A 338 26.04 -6.58 -18.98
CA VAL A 338 26.10 -6.54 -20.45
C VAL A 338 27.33 -5.73 -20.86
N ARG A 339 28.48 -6.41 -20.88
CA ARG A 339 29.53 -6.17 -21.87
C ARG A 339 29.77 -7.47 -22.63
#